data_AF-A0A8S2XYU5-F1
#
_entry.id   AF-A0A8S2XYU5-F1
#
_cell.length_a   1.000
_cell.length_b   1.000
_cell.length_c   1.000
_cell.angle_alpha   90.00
_cell.angle_beta   90.00
_cell.angle_gamma   90.00
#
_symmetry.space_group_name_H-M   'P 1'
#
loop_
_entity.id
_entity.type
_entity.pdbx_description
1 polymer ?
#
loop_
_entity_poly.entity_id
_entity_poly.type
_entity_poly.pdbx_seq_one_letter_code
_entity_poly.pdbx_strand_id
1 'polypeptide(L)'
;MKLRTLQKRLSLDLTLLGNVISVFEKPLDSVNSLSNSENYIDVAKILYYLQNIFEKTSSEYPQLLNVTVTVDMTLNWLLNVYDTSRTGTIRLLSMKIALSLLCRGNIEEKYRYIFSLAASE
;
A
#
# COMPACT_ATOMS: atom_id res chain seq x y z
N MET A 1 19.54 10.43 3.57
CA MET A 1 19.05 9.29 2.75
C MET A 1 17.62 9.57 2.29
N LYS A 2 17.39 9.84 1.00
CA LYS A 2 16.11 10.37 0.46
C LYS A 2 14.89 9.46 0.72
N LEU A 3 15.03 8.15 0.50
CA LEU A 3 13.94 7.18 0.70
C LEU A 3 13.54 7.04 2.18
N ARG A 4 14.48 7.12 3.11
CA ARG A 4 14.18 7.07 4.55
C ARG A 4 13.37 8.31 4.99
N THR A 5 13.66 9.48 4.43
CA THR A 5 12.87 10.69 4.68
C THR A 5 11.46 10.56 4.13
N LEU A 6 11.30 10.03 2.92
CA LEU A 6 10.00 9.75 2.32
C LEU A 6 9.19 8.76 3.17
N GLN A 7 9.81 7.64 3.55
CA GLN A 7 9.19 6.59 4.37
C GLN A 7 8.56 7.15 5.65
N LYS A 8 9.29 8.04 6.36
CA LYS A 8 8.81 8.71 7.56
C LYS A 8 7.67 9.68 7.30
N ARG A 9 7.74 10.45 6.19
CA ARG A 9 6.67 11.40 5.82
C ARG A 9 5.37 10.70 5.44
N LEU A 10 5.45 9.50 4.87
CA LEU A 10 4.31 8.66 4.53
C LEU A 10 3.87 7.74 5.69
N SER A 11 4.52 7.82 6.84
CA SER A 11 4.28 6.96 8.01
C SER A 11 4.39 5.45 7.72
N LEU A 12 5.03 5.07 6.61
CA LEU A 12 5.25 3.67 6.24
C LEU A 12 6.30 3.02 7.15
N ASP A 13 7.14 3.81 7.82
CA ASP A 13 8.06 3.31 8.84
C ASP A 13 7.37 2.83 10.13
N LEU A 14 6.09 3.20 10.33
CA LEU A 14 5.24 2.70 11.42
C LEU A 14 4.34 1.54 10.97
N THR A 15 4.12 1.39 9.66
CA THR A 15 3.18 0.41 9.09
C THR A 15 3.81 -0.97 9.04
N LEU A 16 3.34 -1.96 9.82
CA LEU A 16 3.88 -3.33 9.77
C LEU A 16 3.55 -4.05 8.46
N LEU A 17 4.49 -4.88 7.97
CA LEU A 17 4.30 -5.70 6.77
C LEU A 17 3.04 -6.58 6.89
N GLY A 18 2.79 -7.19 8.05
CA GLY A 18 1.58 -7.98 8.30
C GLY A 18 0.27 -7.20 8.12
N ASN A 19 0.27 -5.89 8.41
CA ASN A 19 -0.92 -5.04 8.20
C ASN A 19 -1.17 -4.82 6.71
N VAL A 20 -0.10 -4.59 5.94
CA VAL A 20 -0.17 -4.47 4.47
C VAL A 20 -0.71 -5.76 3.86
N ILE A 21 -0.11 -6.90 4.21
CA ILE A 21 -0.50 -8.23 3.69
C ILE A 21 -1.97 -8.51 4.02
N SER A 22 -2.36 -8.39 5.29
CA SER A 22 -3.73 -8.71 5.73
C SER A 22 -4.80 -7.78 5.19
N VAL A 23 -4.47 -6.59 4.66
CA VAL A 23 -5.44 -5.76 3.93
C VAL A 23 -5.58 -6.24 2.48
N PHE A 24 -4.49 -6.65 1.84
CA PHE A 24 -4.54 -7.16 0.47
C PHE A 24 -5.09 -8.58 0.34
N GLU A 25 -4.97 -9.40 1.39
CA GLU A 25 -5.50 -10.78 1.43
C GLU A 25 -6.97 -10.86 1.85
N LYS A 26 -7.51 -9.82 2.52
CA LYS A 26 -8.94 -9.81 2.87
C LYS A 26 -9.76 -9.72 1.58
N PRO A 27 -10.61 -10.72 1.28
CA PRO A 27 -11.51 -10.63 0.14
C PRO A 27 -12.44 -9.45 0.39
N LEU A 28 -12.46 -8.52 -0.57
CA LEU A 28 -13.32 -7.35 -0.54
C LEU A 28 -14.78 -7.84 -0.48
N ASP A 29 -15.51 -7.52 0.58
CA ASP A 29 -16.90 -7.92 0.74
C ASP A 29 -17.72 -7.53 -0.51
N SER A 30 -18.21 -8.53 -1.24
CA SER A 30 -19.37 -8.58 -2.15
C SER A 30 -19.61 -7.52 -3.25
N VAL A 31 -18.85 -6.43 -3.37
CA VAL A 31 -19.11 -5.39 -4.40
C VAL A 31 -18.05 -5.35 -5.50
N ASN A 32 -16.81 -5.73 -5.23
CA ASN A 32 -15.81 -5.92 -6.28
C ASN A 32 -15.01 -7.18 -5.98
N SER A 33 -15.55 -8.32 -6.42
CA SER A 33 -14.76 -9.52 -6.68
C SER A 33 -13.51 -9.09 -7.45
N LEU A 34 -12.37 -9.07 -6.77
CA LEU A 34 -11.09 -9.06 -7.43
C LEU A 34 -10.99 -10.43 -8.09
N SER A 35 -11.52 -10.54 -9.30
CA SER A 35 -10.90 -11.48 -10.21
C SER A 35 -9.42 -11.14 -10.19
N ASN A 36 -8.55 -12.11 -9.92
CA ASN A 36 -7.09 -11.98 -10.06
C ASN A 36 -6.67 -11.42 -11.45
N SER A 37 -7.63 -11.21 -12.35
CA SER A 37 -7.56 -10.60 -13.68
C SER A 37 -7.55 -9.06 -13.71
N GLU A 38 -7.92 -8.34 -12.65
CA GLU A 38 -7.82 -6.86 -12.67
C GLU A 38 -6.39 -6.41 -12.33
N ASN A 39 -5.56 -6.33 -13.38
CA ASN A 39 -4.17 -5.90 -13.27
C ASN A 39 -4.02 -4.44 -12.84
N TYR A 40 -5.04 -3.61 -13.07
CA TYR A 40 -5.04 -2.17 -12.78
C TYR A 40 -6.16 -1.80 -11.83
N ILE A 41 -5.88 -0.87 -10.93
CA ILE A 41 -6.81 -0.30 -9.95
C ILE A 41 -6.90 1.20 -10.14
N ASP A 42 -8.09 1.77 -9.93
CA ASP A 42 -8.36 3.20 -9.99
C ASP A 42 -8.11 3.89 -8.64
N VAL A 43 -8.16 5.23 -8.64
CA VAL A 43 -7.97 6.05 -7.44
C VAL A 43 -8.89 5.62 -6.29
N ALA A 44 -10.13 5.26 -6.56
CA ALA A 44 -11.08 4.85 -5.54
C ALA A 44 -10.64 3.57 -4.82
N LYS A 45 -10.21 2.54 -5.56
CA LYS A 45 -9.66 1.31 -4.98
C LYS A 45 -8.34 1.56 -4.24
N ILE A 46 -7.45 2.42 -4.77
CA ILE A 46 -6.19 2.78 -4.10
C ILE A 46 -6.50 3.43 -2.74
N LEU A 47 -7.39 4.42 -2.70
CA LEU A 47 -7.79 5.11 -1.48
C LEU A 47 -8.34 4.14 -0.45
N TYR A 48 -9.21 3.22 -0.86
CA TYR A 48 -9.76 2.20 0.03
C TYR A 48 -8.65 1.36 0.70
N TYR A 49 -7.69 0.85 -0.08
CA TYR A 49 -6.59 0.05 0.48
C TYR A 49 -5.72 0.86 1.43
N LEU A 50 -5.35 2.09 1.06
CA LEU A 50 -4.55 2.96 1.91
C LEU A 50 -5.28 3.28 3.22
N GLN A 51 -6.58 3.62 3.15
CA GLN A 51 -7.41 3.89 4.31
C GLN A 51 -7.39 2.72 5.29
N ASN A 52 -7.65 1.51 4.81
CA ASN A 52 -7.65 0.30 5.65
C ASN A 52 -6.27 -0.01 6.26
N ILE A 53 -5.18 0.21 5.51
CA ILE A 53 -3.82 -0.01 6.02
C ILE A 53 -3.52 0.99 7.13
N PHE A 54 -3.78 2.29 6.90
CA PHE A 54 -3.44 3.33 7.85
C PHE A 54 -4.38 3.38 9.06
N GLU A 55 -5.64 2.93 8.94
CA GLU A 55 -6.53 2.73 10.08
C GLU A 55 -6.00 1.63 11.03
N LYS A 56 -5.51 0.51 10.48
CA LYS A 56 -4.85 -0.52 11.29
C LYS A 56 -3.60 0.02 11.99
N THR A 57 -2.76 0.74 11.26
CA THR A 57 -1.56 1.36 11.83
C THR A 57 -1.89 2.42 12.89
N SER A 58 -2.92 3.24 12.68
CA SER A 58 -3.38 4.24 13.64
C SER A 58 -3.97 3.60 14.91
N SER A 59 -4.52 2.40 14.81
CA SER A 59 -5.04 1.66 15.97
C SER A 59 -3.90 1.17 16.88
N GLU A 60 -2.74 0.81 16.31
CA GLU A 60 -1.53 0.44 17.08
C GLU A 60 -0.80 1.66 17.67
N TYR A 61 -0.83 2.78 16.95
CA TYR A 61 -0.15 4.02 17.34
C TYR A 61 -1.10 5.23 17.33
N PRO A 62 -2.08 5.27 18.25
CA PRO A 62 -3.00 6.40 18.33
C PRO A 62 -2.21 7.69 18.56
N GLN A 63 -2.55 8.77 17.86
CA GLN A 63 -1.91 10.11 17.90
C GLN A 63 -0.64 10.30 17.06
N LEU A 64 -0.02 9.24 16.52
CA LEU A 64 1.16 9.39 15.64
C LEU A 64 0.80 9.60 14.16
N LEU A 65 -0.45 9.38 13.79
CA LEU A 65 -0.88 9.31 12.40
C LEU A 65 -2.21 10.05 12.20
N ASN A 66 -2.23 10.98 11.25
CA ASN A 66 -3.48 11.54 10.72
C ASN A 66 -3.83 10.75 9.47
N VAL A 67 -4.78 9.81 9.58
CA VAL A 67 -5.09 8.83 8.53
C VAL A 67 -5.40 9.53 7.21
N THR A 68 -6.28 10.52 7.20
CA THR A 68 -6.69 11.24 5.99
C THR A 68 -5.49 11.87 5.28
N VAL A 69 -4.65 12.61 6.01
CA VAL A 69 -3.48 13.27 5.43
C VAL A 69 -2.46 12.27 4.92
N THR A 70 -2.22 11.19 5.68
CA THR A 70 -1.26 10.14 5.30
C THR A 70 -1.72 9.37 4.06
N VAL A 71 -3.02 9.10 3.94
CA VAL A 71 -3.63 8.49 2.75
C VAL A 71 -3.41 9.38 1.53
N ASP A 72 -3.73 10.68 1.62
CA ASP A 72 -3.58 11.62 0.50
C ASP A 72 -2.12 11.75 0.05
N MET A 73 -1.18 11.86 1.00
CA MET A 73 0.24 11.94 0.68
C MET A 73 0.75 10.66 0.02
N THR A 74 0.30 9.49 0.48
CA THR A 74 0.73 8.20 -0.06
C THR A 74 0.11 7.96 -1.44
N LEU A 75 -1.15 8.32 -1.64
CA LEU A 75 -1.81 8.30 -2.95
C LEU A 75 -1.04 9.18 -3.95
N ASN A 76 -0.76 10.44 -3.57
CA ASN A 76 -0.03 11.36 -4.43
C ASN A 76 1.36 10.81 -4.79
N TRP A 77 2.05 10.20 -3.83
CA TRP A 77 3.32 9.54 -4.10
C TRP A 77 3.18 8.37 -5.09
N LEU A 78 2.22 7.48 -4.88
CA LEU A 78 1.98 6.33 -5.78
C LEU A 78 1.65 6.78 -7.20
N LEU A 79 0.78 7.78 -7.37
CA LEU A 79 0.43 8.30 -8.70
C LEU A 79 1.63 8.97 -9.39
N ASN A 80 2.46 9.71 -8.64
CA ASN A 80 3.66 10.33 -9.21
C ASN A 80 4.72 9.30 -9.64
N VAL A 81 4.73 8.10 -9.04
CA VAL A 81 5.69 7.04 -9.40
C VAL A 81 5.14 6.13 -10.49
N TYR A 82 3.87 5.73 -10.41
CA TYR A 82 3.30 4.64 -11.23
C TYR A 82 2.23 5.10 -12.24
N ASP A 83 1.77 6.34 -12.19
CA ASP A 83 0.80 6.93 -13.13
C ASP A 83 1.35 8.23 -13.75
N THR A 84 2.44 8.11 -14.51
CA THR A 84 3.08 9.26 -15.18
C THR A 84 2.21 9.87 -16.27
N SER A 85 1.32 9.07 -16.85
CA SER A 85 0.36 9.50 -17.89
C SER A 85 -0.92 10.13 -17.32
N ARG A 86 -1.08 10.18 -15.99
CA ARG A 86 -2.24 10.76 -15.29
C ARG A 86 -3.58 10.12 -15.70
N THR A 87 -3.59 8.80 -15.88
CA THR A 87 -4.81 8.03 -16.20
C THR A 87 -5.69 7.79 -14.98
N GLY A 88 -5.20 8.04 -13.77
CA GLY A 88 -5.90 7.75 -12.52
C GLY A 88 -5.89 6.26 -12.16
N THR A 89 -5.01 5.47 -12.79
CA THR A 89 -4.92 4.03 -12.59
C THR A 89 -3.47 3.59 -12.41
N ILE A 90 -3.23 2.60 -11.55
CA ILE A 90 -1.91 1.96 -11.37
C ILE A 90 -2.07 0.44 -11.36
N ARG A 91 -0.98 -0.29 -11.61
CA ARG A 91 -1.01 -1.75 -11.44
C ARG A 91 -1.15 -2.11 -9.97
N LEU A 92 -2.02 -3.08 -9.66
CA LEU A 92 -2.18 -3.58 -8.29
C LEU A 92 -0.86 -4.14 -7.75
N LEU A 93 -0.13 -4.91 -8.56
CA LEU A 93 1.18 -5.45 -8.18
C LEU A 93 2.17 -4.34 -7.83
N SER A 94 2.21 -3.26 -8.62
CA SER A 94 3.10 -2.12 -8.36
C SER A 94 2.80 -1.47 -7.01
N MET A 95 1.53 -1.30 -6.66
CA MET A 95 1.13 -0.80 -5.35
C MET A 95 1.57 -1.74 -4.22
N LYS A 96 1.32 -3.05 -4.35
CA LYS A 96 1.71 -4.04 -3.34
C LYS A 96 3.22 -4.03 -3.08
N ILE A 97 4.03 -4.04 -4.15
CA ILE A 97 5.50 -3.98 -4.04
C ILE A 97 5.95 -2.68 -3.37
N ALA A 98 5.42 -1.53 -3.81
CA ALA A 98 5.81 -0.22 -3.30
C ALA A 98 5.57 -0.10 -1.77
N LEU A 99 4.40 -0.53 -1.31
CA LEU A 99 4.05 -0.47 0.10
C LEU A 99 4.85 -1.47 0.93
N SER A 100 5.05 -2.70 0.45
CA SER A 100 5.85 -3.71 1.17
C SER A 100 7.34 -3.37 1.26
N LEU A 101 7.90 -2.68 0.25
CA LEU A 101 9.27 -2.20 0.30
C LEU A 101 9.46 -1.16 1.41
N LEU A 102 8.55 -0.19 1.49
CA LEU A 102 8.65 0.95 2.40
C LEU A 102 8.01 0.72 3.78
N CYS A 103 7.22 -0.33 3.99
CA CYS A 103 6.64 -0.62 5.29
C CYS A 103 7.72 -0.97 6.33
N ARG A 104 7.35 -1.14 7.59
CA ARG A 104 8.19 -1.72 8.65
C ARG A 104 8.15 -3.24 8.57
N GLY A 105 9.32 -3.87 8.61
CA GLY A 105 9.44 -5.33 8.60
C GLY A 105 10.88 -5.78 8.39
N ASN A 106 11.17 -7.04 8.70
CA ASN A 106 12.49 -7.61 8.45
C ASN A 106 12.75 -7.68 6.95
N ILE A 107 13.99 -7.43 6.54
CA ILE A 107 14.33 -7.40 5.11
C ILE A 107 14.08 -8.75 4.43
N GLU A 108 14.31 -9.85 5.14
CA GLU A 108 14.04 -11.20 4.65
C GLU A 108 12.54 -11.44 4.40
N GLU A 109 11.67 -11.08 5.35
CA GLU A 109 10.21 -11.22 5.22
C GLU A 109 9.68 -10.41 4.03
N LYS A 110 10.19 -9.18 3.87
CA LYS A 110 9.83 -8.34 2.73
C LYS A 110 10.22 -8.96 1.41
N TYR A 111 11.44 -9.52 1.30
CA TYR A 111 11.88 -10.19 0.08
C TYR A 111 11.04 -11.44 -0.22
N ARG A 112 10.74 -12.26 0.80
CA ARG A 112 9.88 -13.44 0.64
C ARG A 112 8.50 -13.05 0.11
N TYR A 113 7.89 -12.01 0.68
CA TYR A 113 6.59 -11.53 0.23
C TYR A 113 6.61 -10.93 -1.18
N ILE A 114 7.58 -10.06 -1.48
CA ILE A 114 7.70 -9.47 -2.82
C ILE A 114 7.94 -10.55 -3.88
N PHE A 115 8.75 -11.56 -3.55
CA PHE A 115 8.97 -12.70 -4.43
C PHE A 115 7.69 -13.52 -4.63
N SER A 116 6.90 -13.77 -3.58
CA SER A 116 5.64 -14.50 -3.71
C SER A 116 4.62 -13.74 -4.55
N LEU A 117 4.62 -12.40 -4.50
CA LEU A 117 3.78 -11.58 -5.38
C LEU A 117 4.16 -11.72 -6.86
N ALA A 118 5.46 -11.75 -7.18
CA ALA A 118 5.93 -11.92 -8.56
C ALA A 118 5.76 -13.35 -9.08
N ALA A 119 5.81 -14.35 -8.20
CA ALA A 119 5.61 -15.76 -8.57
C ALA A 119 4.13 -16.16 -8.71
N SER A 120 3.20 -15.29 -8.28
CA SER A 120 1.75 -15.53 -8.35
C SER A 120 1.04 -14.71 -9.43
N GLU A 121 1.78 -13.90 -10.18
CA GLU A 121 1.34 -13.22 -11.41
C GLU A 121 1.51 -14.16 -12.62
#